data_AF-A0A971H290-F1
#
_entry.id   AF-A0A971H290-F1
#
_cell.length_a   1.000
_cell.length_b   1.000
_cell.length_c   1.000
_cell.angle_alpha   90.00
_cell.angle_beta   90.00
_cell.angle_gamma   90.00
#
_symmetry.space_group_name_H-M   'P 1'
#
loop_
_entity.id
_entity.type
_entity.pdbx_description
1 polymer ?
#
loop_
_entity_poly.entity_id
_entity_poly.type
_entity_poly.pdbx_seq_one_letter_code
_entity_poly.pdbx_strand_id
1 'polypeptide(L)'
;MKYDFDKYLNRHNTNCEKWDSLEKEFGRADLKAFWVADMDFPAPPEVLEALHNKIDEGALGYPIIPDSLYASIQNWERTRHDWHFEKEAITWAPGVVAGLSFALMA
;
A
#
# COMPACT_ATOMS: atom_id res chain seq x y z
N MET A 1 -21.62 7.11 8.72
CA MET A 1 -20.17 7.06 8.45
C MET A 1 -19.94 6.07 7.31
N LYS A 2 -19.09 6.41 6.33
CA LYS A 2 -18.84 5.59 5.12
C LYS A 2 -17.91 4.39 5.39
N TYR A 3 -17.14 4.43 6.48
CA TYR A 3 -16.18 3.41 6.87
C TYR A 3 -16.46 2.94 8.30
N ASP A 4 -16.38 1.64 8.52
CA ASP A 4 -16.57 0.99 9.82
C ASP A 4 -15.21 0.45 10.29
N PHE A 5 -14.58 1.18 11.21
CA PHE A 5 -13.30 0.81 11.82
C PHE A 5 -13.48 -0.11 13.04
N ASP A 6 -14.71 -0.33 13.52
CA ASP A 6 -15.00 -1.28 14.60
C ASP A 6 -15.19 -2.71 14.06
N LYS A 7 -15.41 -2.84 12.74
CA LYS A 7 -15.47 -4.13 12.05
C LYS A 7 -14.16 -4.91 12.22
N TYR A 8 -14.24 -6.00 12.96
CA TYR A 8 -13.14 -6.95 13.09
C TYR A 8 -12.82 -7.64 11.75
N LEU A 9 -11.56 -7.58 11.35
CA LEU A 9 -11.01 -8.33 10.22
C LEU A 9 -10.07 -9.41 10.76
N ASN A 10 -10.46 -10.68 10.62
CA ASN A 10 -9.58 -11.79 10.98
C ASN A 10 -8.48 -11.94 9.92
N ARG A 11 -7.23 -11.75 10.32
CA ARG A 11 -6.03 -11.86 9.46
C ARG A 11 -5.15 -13.07 9.79
N HIS A 12 -5.61 -13.97 10.66
CA HIS A 12 -4.91 -15.23 10.90
C HIS A 12 -5.03 -16.16 9.69
N ASN A 13 -3.96 -16.86 9.37
CA ASN A 13 -3.86 -17.77 8.24
C ASN A 13 -4.08 -17.09 6.88
N THR A 14 -3.75 -15.80 6.77
CA THR A 14 -3.81 -15.06 5.49
C THR A 14 -2.42 -14.84 4.89
N ASN A 15 -1.39 -15.47 5.46
CA ASN A 15 0.03 -15.21 5.16
C ASN A 15 0.42 -13.76 5.45
N CYS A 16 -0.13 -13.15 6.50
CA CYS A 16 0.28 -11.81 6.90
C CYS A 16 1.41 -11.87 7.94
N GLU A 17 2.45 -11.06 7.74
CA GLU A 17 3.60 -11.03 8.65
C GLU A 17 3.18 -10.68 10.09
N LYS A 18 2.28 -9.71 10.24
CA LYS A 18 1.83 -9.21 11.54
C LYS A 18 1.34 -10.31 12.48
N TRP A 19 0.46 -11.21 11.99
CA TRP A 19 -0.18 -12.24 12.81
C TRP A 19 0.40 -13.64 12.63
N ASP A 20 0.82 -14.00 11.41
CA ASP A 20 1.24 -15.38 11.10
C ASP A 20 2.75 -15.61 11.34
N SER A 21 3.54 -14.55 11.60
CA SER A 21 4.99 -14.68 11.88
C SER A 21 5.38 -14.55 13.36
N LEU A 22 4.41 -14.51 14.28
CA LEU A 22 4.68 -14.26 15.71
C LEU A 22 5.65 -15.27 16.35
N GLU A 23 5.49 -16.56 16.06
CA GLU A 23 6.39 -17.61 16.56
C GLU A 23 7.82 -17.41 16.04
N LYS A 24 7.96 -17.07 14.76
CA LYS A 24 9.26 -16.86 14.12
C LYS A 24 9.99 -15.62 14.65
N GLU A 25 9.26 -14.52 14.83
CA GLU A 25 9.84 -13.22 15.20
C GLU A 25 10.01 -13.06 16.73
N PHE A 26 9.14 -13.70 17.53
CA PHE A 26 9.11 -13.50 18.99
C PHE A 26 9.20 -14.80 19.80
N GLY A 27 9.31 -15.97 19.16
CA GLY A 27 9.41 -17.28 19.82
C GLY A 27 8.11 -17.76 20.47
N ARG A 28 6.98 -17.09 20.18
CA ARG A 28 5.65 -17.40 20.74
C ARG A 28 4.53 -17.01 19.77
N ALA A 29 3.60 -17.92 19.52
CA ALA A 29 2.42 -17.68 18.69
C ALA A 29 1.21 -17.07 19.45
N ASP A 30 1.20 -17.10 20.78
CA ASP A 30 0.07 -16.68 21.63
C ASP A 30 0.11 -15.17 22.00
N LEU A 31 0.61 -14.34 21.09
CA LEU A 31 0.78 -12.90 21.29
C LEU A 31 -0.33 -12.09 20.59
N LYS A 32 -0.54 -10.86 21.07
CA LYS A 32 -1.29 -9.84 20.33
C LYS A 32 -0.30 -8.99 19.51
N ALA A 33 -0.54 -8.88 18.21
CA ALA A 33 0.38 -8.25 17.29
C ALA A 33 0.19 -6.73 17.21
N PHE A 34 1.16 -5.96 17.69
CA PHE A 34 1.18 -4.48 17.61
C PHE A 34 2.56 -3.94 17.18
N TRP A 35 3.27 -4.69 16.31
CA TRP A 35 4.71 -4.47 16.06
C TRP A 35 5.00 -3.91 14.65
N VAL A 36 4.57 -4.61 13.59
CA VAL A 36 4.82 -4.20 12.20
C VAL A 36 3.78 -3.17 11.73
N ALA A 37 4.22 -2.22 10.91
CA ALA A 37 3.45 -1.06 10.49
C ALA A 37 2.48 -1.35 9.32
N ASP A 38 1.49 -2.19 9.57
CA ASP A 38 0.27 -2.31 8.76
C ASP A 38 -0.99 -2.25 9.65
N MET A 39 -2.16 -2.11 9.02
CA MET A 39 -3.43 -1.92 9.73
C MET A 39 -4.28 -3.19 9.73
N ASP A 40 -5.10 -3.37 10.77
CA ASP A 40 -6.11 -4.43 10.83
C ASP A 40 -7.48 -3.96 10.30
N PHE A 41 -7.47 -2.98 9.40
CA PHE A 41 -8.65 -2.45 8.72
C PHE A 41 -8.67 -2.93 7.27
N PRO A 42 -9.86 -3.13 6.67
CA PRO A 42 -9.95 -3.31 5.22
C PRO A 42 -9.43 -2.07 4.49
N ALA A 43 -8.87 -2.27 3.30
CA ALA A 43 -8.59 -1.16 2.40
C ALA A 43 -9.89 -0.40 2.07
N PRO A 44 -9.82 0.90 1.72
CA PRO A 44 -11.00 1.66 1.35
C PRO A 44 -11.78 0.99 0.20
N PRO A 45 -13.14 0.97 0.22
CA PRO A 45 -13.96 0.42 -0.85
C PRO A 45 -13.60 0.97 -2.23
N GLU A 46 -13.18 2.23 -2.35
CA GLU A 46 -12.75 2.82 -3.62
C GLU A 46 -11.49 2.13 -4.19
N VAL A 47 -10.57 1.69 -3.32
CA VAL A 47 -9.37 0.95 -3.72
C VAL A 47 -9.74 -0.48 -4.10
N LEU A 48 -10.61 -1.13 -3.32
CA LEU A 48 -11.08 -2.48 -3.62
C LEU A 48 -11.84 -2.55 -4.95
N GLU A 49 -12.72 -1.57 -5.20
CA GLU A 49 -13.47 -1.46 -6.47
C GLU A 49 -12.53 -1.29 -7.66
N ALA A 50 -11.52 -0.42 -7.57
CA ALA A 50 -10.53 -0.24 -8.63
C ALA A 50 -9.74 -1.54 -8.91
N LEU A 51 -9.38 -2.30 -7.87
CA LEU A 51 -8.73 -3.60 -8.02
C LEU A 51 -9.65 -4.64 -8.67
N HIS A 52 -10.93 -4.71 -8.25
CA HIS A 52 -11.92 -5.60 -8.86
C HIS A 52 -12.13 -5.30 -10.34
N ASN A 53 -12.35 -4.03 -10.69
CA ASN A 53 -12.49 -3.61 -12.08
C ASN A 53 -11.27 -4.00 -12.92
N LYS A 54 -10.05 -3.86 -12.38
CA LYS A 54 -8.82 -4.25 -13.07
C LYS A 54 -8.70 -5.76 -13.27
N ILE A 55 -9.16 -6.56 -12.31
CA ILE A 55 -9.21 -8.02 -12.43
C ILE A 55 -10.24 -8.43 -13.50
N ASP A 56 -11.40 -7.78 -13.52
CA ASP A 56 -12.48 -8.05 -14.48
C ASP A 56 -12.08 -7.77 -15.93
N GLU A 57 -11.15 -6.83 -16.17
CA GLU A 57 -10.55 -6.61 -17.50
C GLU A 57 -9.78 -7.84 -18.03
N GLY A 58 -9.27 -8.71 -17.15
CA GLY A 58 -8.53 -9.93 -17.50
C GLY A 58 -7.12 -9.72 -18.10
N ALA A 59 -6.78 -8.50 -18.54
CA ALA A 59 -5.49 -8.18 -19.14
C ALA A 59 -4.47 -7.70 -18.08
N LEU A 60 -3.62 -8.62 -17.61
CA LEU A 60 -2.62 -8.40 -16.55
C LEU A 60 -1.16 -8.47 -17.06
N GLY A 61 -0.94 -8.12 -18.33
CA GLY A 61 0.39 -8.02 -18.93
C GLY A 61 1.16 -6.76 -18.50
N TYR A 62 2.22 -6.42 -19.25
CA TYR A 62 3.04 -5.25 -18.95
C TYR A 62 2.25 -3.93 -19.00
N PRO A 63 2.22 -3.14 -17.90
CA PRO A 63 1.51 -1.88 -17.89
C PRO A 63 2.35 -0.75 -18.50
N ILE A 64 1.66 0.17 -19.18
CA ILE A 64 2.18 1.51 -19.46
C ILE A 64 1.69 2.42 -18.33
N ILE A 65 2.57 3.26 -17.78
CA ILE A 65 2.22 4.19 -16.71
C ILE A 65 1.40 5.35 -17.31
N PRO A 66 0.13 5.52 -16.96
CA PRO A 66 -0.71 6.58 -17.53
C PRO A 66 -0.42 7.93 -16.88
N ASP A 67 -0.67 9.03 -17.61
CA ASP A 67 -0.54 10.40 -17.10
C ASP A 67 -1.45 10.67 -15.90
N SER A 68 -2.57 9.97 -15.81
CA SER A 68 -3.50 10.05 -14.67
C SER A 68 -2.86 9.64 -13.34
N LEU A 69 -1.85 8.76 -13.35
CA LEU A 69 -1.12 8.38 -12.14
C LEU A 69 -0.20 9.51 -11.65
N TYR A 70 0.47 10.22 -12.56
CA TYR A 70 1.27 11.39 -12.18
C TYR A 70 0.38 12.50 -11.62
N ALA A 71 -0.73 12.78 -12.32
CA ALA A 71 -1.69 13.78 -11.89
C ALA A 71 -2.32 13.47 -10.53
N SER A 72 -2.55 12.20 -10.20
CA SER A 72 -3.11 11.81 -8.89
C SER A 72 -2.13 12.08 -7.75
N ILE A 73 -0.83 11.78 -7.93
CA ILE A 73 0.22 12.05 -6.95
C ILE A 73 0.40 13.57 -6.77
N GLN A 74 0.56 14.31 -7.87
CA GLN A 74 0.70 15.77 -7.81
C GLN A 74 -0.51 16.43 -7.15
N ASN A 75 -1.72 15.98 -7.46
CA ASN A 75 -2.93 16.52 -6.86
C ASN A 75 -3.04 16.20 -5.36
N TRP A 76 -2.61 15.01 -4.95
CA TRP A 76 -2.56 14.63 -3.53
C TRP A 76 -1.62 15.55 -2.75
N GLU A 77 -0.38 15.69 -3.22
CA GLU A 77 0.64 16.52 -2.58
C GLU A 77 0.23 17.99 -2.53
N ARG A 78 -0.33 18.52 -3.63
CA ARG A 78 -0.88 19.88 -3.66
C ARG A 78 -2.01 20.07 -2.64
N THR A 79 -2.97 19.14 -2.60
CA THR A 79 -4.17 19.30 -1.75
C THR A 79 -3.85 19.12 -0.28
N ARG A 80 -2.93 18.22 0.06
CA ARG A 80 -2.62 17.86 1.46
C ARG A 80 -1.46 18.66 2.05
N HIS A 81 -0.54 19.13 1.21
CA HIS A 81 0.73 19.70 1.64
C HIS A 81 1.07 21.03 0.95
N ASP A 82 0.19 21.56 0.09
CA ASP A 82 0.42 22.77 -0.73
C ASP A 82 1.71 22.68 -1.58
N TRP A 83 2.17 21.46 -1.84
CA TRP A 83 3.42 21.21 -2.54
C TRP A 83 3.17 20.97 -4.03
N HIS A 84 3.94 21.67 -4.86
CA HIS A 84 3.84 21.67 -6.31
C HIS A 84 5.18 21.25 -6.92
N PHE A 85 5.15 20.35 -7.90
CA PHE A 85 6.33 19.87 -8.60
C PHE A 85 5.96 19.35 -10.00
N GLU A 86 6.94 19.36 -10.91
CA GLU A 86 6.80 18.88 -12.29
C GLU A 86 6.83 17.35 -12.38
N LYS A 87 6.26 16.80 -13.45
CA LYS A 87 6.14 15.36 -13.67
C LYS A 87 7.50 14.64 -13.60
N GLU A 88 8.54 15.30 -14.10
CA GLU A 88 9.92 14.80 -14.19
C GLU A 88 10.57 14.61 -12.81
N ALA A 89 10.00 15.18 -11.74
CA ALA A 89 10.47 14.95 -10.38
C ALA A 89 10.06 13.56 -9.85
N ILE A 90 9.14 12.85 -10.51
CA ILE A 90 8.69 11.51 -10.09
C ILE A 90 9.56 10.43 -10.73
N THR A 91 10.18 9.60 -9.90
CA THR A 91 10.84 8.35 -10.29
C THR A 91 10.20 7.17 -9.57
N TRP A 92 10.10 6.03 -10.26
CA TRP A 92 9.44 4.83 -9.75
C TRP A 92 10.40 3.92 -9.00
N ALA A 93 10.03 3.52 -7.79
CA ALA A 93 10.70 2.49 -7.02
C ALA A 93 9.64 1.54 -6.44
N PRO A 94 9.94 0.25 -6.27
CA PRO A 94 8.99 -0.72 -5.71
C PRO A 94 8.68 -0.48 -4.23
N GLY A 95 9.45 0.37 -3.56
CA GLY A 95 9.23 0.78 -2.17
C GLY A 95 10.31 1.77 -1.71
N VAL A 96 10.06 2.41 -0.56
CA VAL A 96 10.94 3.46 -0.02
C VAL A 96 12.36 2.93 0.25
N VAL A 97 12.50 1.75 0.86
CA VAL A 97 13.82 1.16 1.17
C VAL A 97 14.63 0.88 -0.10
N ALA A 98 13.99 0.38 -1.16
CA ALA A 98 14.65 0.19 -2.45
C ALA A 98 15.07 1.52 -3.07
N GLY A 99 14.20 2.54 -3.01
CA GLY A 99 14.52 3.90 -3.46
C GLY A 99 15.71 4.52 -2.73
N LEU A 100 15.81 4.33 -1.41
CA LEU A 100 16.97 4.76 -0.62
C LEU A 100 18.25 4.07 -1.07
N SER A 101 18.20 2.75 -1.31
CA SER A 101 19.35 2.01 -1.83
C SER A 101 19.80 2.56 -3.19
N PHE A 102 18.87 2.78 -4.12
CA PHE A 102 19.19 3.36 -5.43
C PHE A 102 19.82 4.75 -5.31
N ALA A 103 19.30 5.61 -4.43
CA ALA A 103 19.84 6.94 -4.21
C ALA A 103 21.26 6.94 -3.62
N LEU A 104 21.60 5.94 -2.79
CA LEU A 104 22.95 5.77 -2.25
C LEU A 104 23.95 5.20 -3.26
N MET A 105 23.47 4.46 -4.25
CA MET A 105 24.33 3.82 -5.27
C MET A 105 24.50 4.65 -6.54
N ALA A 106 23.72 5.72 -6.72
CA ALA A 106 23.80 6.64 -7.86
C ALA A 106 25.00 7.59 -7.77
#